data_AF-A0A134BW55-F1
#
_entry.id   AF-A0A134BW55-F1
#
_cell.length_a   1.000
_cell.length_b   1.000
_cell.length_c   1.000
_cell.angle_alpha   90.00
_cell.angle_beta   90.00
_cell.angle_gamma   90.00
#
_symmetry.space_group_name_H-M   'P 1'
#
loop_
_entity.id
_entity.type
_entity.pdbx_description
1 polymer ?
#
loop_
_entity_poly.entity_id
_entity_poly.type
_entity_poly.pdbx_seq_one_letter_code
_entity_poly.pdbx_strand_id
1 'polypeptide(L)'
;MNTKYFEHIVVYLSVLVVCVIIALFARVVALRLGVDEFTAQIVFWSVVAIGIIIYSILSILVEGLFTALVKFFFPKKQEDKTNDKASDAEAGQVVDGVGGSSSEQQQQSMDFDSIRQQQQKLMDQKVQDKRAIAIKYTQQQFAPYVSDKDLLKLCEYIELYSAKLPLSHVEPINIKGLVALDLFHFGWSIWNHFRVGKQDEISQFLKQVFATTFKDVEVGSIKSHLRDDEKKGTIPIVQSLSDHQITE
;
A
#
# COMPACT_ATOMS: atom_id res chain seq x y z
N MET A 1 -5.24 -0.45 -14.00
CA MET A 1 -6.38 -0.96 -13.21
C MET A 1 -5.86 -1.42 -11.86
N ASN A 2 -6.37 -0.90 -10.73
CA ASN A 2 -5.84 -1.22 -9.39
C ASN A 2 -6.00 -2.74 -9.10
N THR A 3 -4.89 -3.47 -8.98
CA THR A 3 -4.86 -4.94 -8.86
C THR A 3 -5.65 -5.46 -7.65
N LYS A 4 -5.70 -4.71 -6.55
CA LYS A 4 -6.50 -5.07 -5.36
C LYS A 4 -8.00 -5.13 -5.63
N TYR A 5 -8.54 -4.26 -6.48
CA TYR A 5 -9.95 -4.34 -6.85
C TYR A 5 -10.21 -5.55 -7.72
N PHE A 6 -9.25 -5.90 -8.58
CA PHE A 6 -9.36 -7.09 -9.41
C PHE A 6 -9.34 -8.38 -8.58
N GLU A 7 -8.48 -8.46 -7.55
CA GLU A 7 -8.47 -9.59 -6.62
C GLU A 7 -9.80 -9.76 -5.89
N HIS A 8 -10.35 -8.69 -5.32
CA HIS A 8 -11.67 -8.75 -4.67
C HIS A 8 -12.76 -9.15 -5.67
N ILE A 9 -12.77 -8.55 -6.86
CA ILE A 9 -13.73 -8.89 -7.92
C ILE A 9 -13.62 -10.36 -8.30
N VAL A 10 -12.41 -10.90 -8.50
CA VAL A 10 -12.17 -12.30 -8.88
C VAL A 10 -12.65 -13.25 -7.79
N VAL A 11 -12.41 -12.94 -6.50
CA VAL A 11 -12.87 -13.76 -5.38
C VAL A 11 -14.40 -13.78 -5.29
N TYR A 12 -15.06 -12.62 -5.31
CA TYR A 12 -16.52 -12.55 -5.25
C TYR A 12 -17.19 -13.18 -6.48
N LEU A 13 -16.60 -13.01 -7.67
CA LEU A 13 -17.08 -13.63 -8.90
C LEU A 13 -16.99 -15.16 -8.82
N SER A 14 -15.89 -15.70 -8.30
CA SER A 14 -15.71 -17.15 -8.10
C SER A 14 -16.78 -17.72 -7.17
N VAL A 15 -17.05 -17.06 -6.04
CA VAL A 15 -18.11 -17.48 -5.10
C VAL A 15 -19.49 -17.43 -5.74
N LEU A 16 -19.79 -16.37 -6.50
CA LEU A 16 -21.05 -16.24 -7.23
C LEU A 16 -21.25 -17.39 -8.22
N VAL A 17 -20.20 -17.78 -8.95
CA VAL A 17 -20.25 -18.94 -9.86
C VAL A 17 -20.59 -20.23 -9.11
N VAL A 18 -19.96 -20.48 -7.96
CA VAL A 18 -20.24 -21.66 -7.12
C VAL A 18 -21.69 -21.64 -6.62
N CYS A 19 -22.18 -20.50 -6.13
CA CYS A 19 -23.58 -20.36 -5.69
C CYS A 19 -24.57 -20.64 -6.82
N VAL A 20 -24.29 -20.16 -8.04
CA VAL A 20 -25.13 -20.42 -9.22
C VAL A 20 -25.14 -21.92 -9.56
N ILE A 21 -24.00 -22.60 -9.51
CA ILE A 21 -23.92 -24.05 -9.77
C ILE A 21 -24.79 -24.83 -8.76
N ILE A 22 -24.70 -24.50 -7.46
CA ILE A 22 -25.51 -25.11 -6.41
C ILE A 22 -27.01 -24.84 -6.65
N ALA A 23 -27.37 -23.60 -7.02
CA ALA A 23 -28.74 -23.23 -7.31
C ALA A 23 -29.30 -23.95 -8.55
N LEU A 24 -28.48 -24.15 -9.58
CA LEU A 24 -28.85 -24.96 -10.76
C LEU A 24 -29.13 -26.40 -10.35
N PHE A 25 -28.30 -26.99 -9.48
CA PHE A 25 -28.54 -28.34 -8.97
C PHE A 25 -29.85 -28.41 -8.17
N ALA A 26 -30.10 -27.45 -7.27
CA ALA A 26 -31.34 -27.36 -6.52
C ALA A 26 -32.57 -27.22 -7.43
N ARG A 27 -32.46 -26.43 -8.51
CA ARG A 27 -33.51 -26.30 -9.53
C ARG A 27 -33.79 -27.62 -10.24
N VAL A 28 -32.75 -28.34 -10.64
CA VAL A 28 -32.89 -29.66 -11.28
C VAL A 28 -33.59 -30.63 -10.34
N VAL A 29 -33.20 -30.67 -9.06
CA VAL A 29 -33.86 -31.51 -8.05
C VAL A 29 -35.33 -31.12 -7.87
N ALA A 30 -35.66 -29.83 -7.78
CA ALA A 30 -37.04 -29.36 -7.66
C ALA A 30 -37.91 -29.82 -8.84
N LEU A 31 -37.41 -29.68 -10.07
CA LEU A 31 -38.12 -30.15 -11.27
C LEU A 31 -38.29 -31.68 -11.27
N ARG A 32 -37.30 -32.44 -10.78
CA ARG A 32 -37.39 -33.90 -10.65
C ARG A 32 -38.42 -34.34 -9.60
N LEU A 33 -38.68 -33.51 -8.60
CA LEU A 33 -39.72 -33.73 -7.58
C LEU A 33 -41.12 -33.34 -8.07
N GLY A 34 -41.25 -32.89 -9.31
CA GLY A 34 -42.54 -32.50 -9.90
C GLY A 34 -42.99 -31.08 -9.54
N VAL A 35 -42.09 -30.24 -9.02
CA VAL A 35 -42.34 -28.81 -8.81
C VAL A 35 -42.47 -28.13 -10.17
N ASP A 36 -43.42 -27.19 -10.30
CA ASP A 36 -43.64 -26.46 -11.53
C ASP A 36 -42.46 -25.53 -11.88
N GLU A 37 -42.35 -25.15 -13.15
CA GLU A 37 -41.21 -24.39 -13.65
C GLU A 37 -41.08 -22.99 -13.02
N PHE A 38 -42.20 -22.34 -12.70
CA PHE A 38 -42.20 -21.03 -12.06
C PHE A 38 -41.70 -21.12 -10.62
N THR A 39 -42.19 -22.09 -9.85
CA THR A 39 -41.70 -22.35 -8.50
C THR A 39 -40.24 -22.79 -8.49
N ALA A 40 -39.80 -23.61 -9.46
CA ALA A 40 -38.39 -23.99 -9.59
C ALA A 40 -37.48 -22.78 -9.87
N GLN A 41 -37.97 -21.79 -10.62
CA GLN A 41 -37.26 -20.52 -10.84
C GLN A 41 -37.19 -19.68 -9.57
N ILE A 42 -38.25 -19.64 -8.76
CA ILE A 42 -38.24 -18.99 -7.44
C ILE A 42 -37.22 -19.67 -6.52
N VAL A 43 -37.19 -20.99 -6.49
CA VAL A 43 -36.23 -21.78 -5.70
C VAL A 43 -34.80 -21.46 -6.12
N PHE A 44 -34.52 -21.35 -7.42
CA PHE A 44 -33.21 -20.96 -7.92
C PHE A 44 -32.74 -19.61 -7.34
N TRP A 45 -33.53 -18.55 -7.48
CA TRP A 45 -33.15 -17.23 -6.99
C TRP A 45 -33.07 -17.16 -5.46
N SER A 46 -33.93 -17.92 -4.77
CA SER A 46 -33.88 -18.06 -3.32
C SER A 46 -32.56 -18.67 -2.84
N VAL A 47 -32.11 -19.77 -3.47
CA VAL A 47 -30.84 -20.43 -3.12
C VAL A 47 -29.64 -19.54 -3.40
N VAL A 48 -29.63 -18.81 -4.53
CA VAL A 48 -28.56 -17.84 -4.84
C VAL A 48 -28.51 -16.74 -3.78
N ALA A 49 -29.65 -16.14 -3.43
CA ALA A 49 -29.71 -15.07 -2.44
C ALA A 49 -29.24 -15.54 -1.05
N ILE A 50 -29.72 -16.71 -0.60
CA ILE A 50 -29.31 -17.31 0.67
C ILE A 50 -27.81 -17.61 0.68
N GLY A 51 -27.27 -18.16 -0.41
CA GLY A 51 -25.83 -18.44 -0.54
C GLY A 51 -24.96 -17.18 -0.37
N ILE A 52 -25.37 -16.07 -0.99
CA ILE A 52 -24.67 -14.78 -0.89
C ILE A 52 -24.74 -14.24 0.55
N ILE A 53 -25.91 -14.33 1.20
CA ILE A 53 -26.10 -13.87 2.59
C ILE A 53 -25.21 -14.68 3.54
N ILE A 54 -25.23 -16.01 3.42
CA ILE A 54 -24.38 -16.90 4.24
C ILE A 54 -22.91 -16.56 4.05
N TYR A 55 -22.45 -16.41 2.80
CA TYR A 55 -21.07 -16.04 2.53
C TYR A 55 -20.70 -14.68 3.14
N SER A 56 -21.59 -13.70 3.07
CA SER A 56 -21.37 -12.36 3.64
C SER A 56 -21.20 -12.42 5.16
N ILE A 57 -22.05 -13.20 5.84
CA ILE A 57 -21.95 -13.43 7.29
C ILE A 57 -20.65 -14.15 7.64
N LEU A 58 -20.31 -15.23 6.91
CA LEU A 58 -19.08 -15.97 7.13
C LEU A 58 -17.84 -15.10 6.92
N SER A 59 -17.82 -14.22 5.92
CA SER A 59 -16.71 -13.30 5.66
C SER A 59 -16.47 -12.37 6.86
N ILE A 60 -17.54 -11.78 7.42
CA ILE A 60 -17.45 -10.90 8.60
C ILE A 60 -16.95 -11.68 9.82
N LEU A 61 -17.43 -12.92 10.02
CA LEU A 61 -17.02 -13.77 11.13
C LEU A 61 -15.55 -14.18 11.01
N VAL A 62 -15.07 -14.52 9.81
CA VAL A 62 -13.67 -14.88 9.56
C VAL A 62 -12.75 -13.69 9.84
N GLU A 63 -13.11 -12.48 9.42
CA GLU A 63 -12.33 -11.27 9.74
C GLU A 63 -12.29 -10.98 11.25
N GLY A 64 -13.42 -11.14 11.95
CA GLY A 64 -13.51 -11.00 13.40
C GLY A 64 -12.71 -12.05 14.17
N LEU A 65 -12.81 -13.32 13.75
CA LEU A 65 -12.05 -14.44 14.31
C LEU A 65 -10.56 -14.30 14.04
N PHE A 66 -10.16 -13.90 12.82
CA PHE A 66 -8.76 -13.67 12.47
C PHE A 66 -8.16 -12.56 13.34
N THR A 67 -8.89 -11.45 13.53
CA THR A 67 -8.45 -10.35 14.39
C THR A 67 -8.32 -10.79 15.85
N ALA A 68 -9.26 -11.58 16.37
CA ALA A 68 -9.21 -12.12 17.73
C ALA A 68 -8.07 -13.13 17.91
N LEU A 69 -7.84 -14.01 16.92
CA LEU A 69 -6.81 -15.04 16.95
C LEU A 69 -5.41 -14.43 16.83
N VAL A 70 -5.21 -13.44 15.96
CA VAL A 70 -3.97 -12.67 15.87
C VAL A 70 -3.68 -11.95 17.19
N LYS A 71 -4.70 -11.37 17.84
CA LYS A 71 -4.53 -10.73 19.15
C LYS A 71 -4.23 -11.73 20.28
N PHE A 72 -4.71 -12.97 20.16
CA PHE A 72 -4.47 -14.05 21.11
C PHE A 72 -3.09 -14.70 20.93
N PHE A 73 -2.64 -14.91 19.68
CA PHE A 73 -1.33 -15.51 19.36
C PHE A 73 -0.19 -14.50 19.34
N PHE A 74 -0.46 -13.22 19.04
CA PHE A 74 0.51 -12.12 19.10
C PHE A 74 0.01 -11.04 20.08
N PRO A 75 0.02 -11.30 21.40
CA PRO A 75 -0.15 -10.25 22.37
C PRO A 75 1.01 -9.27 22.21
N LYS A 76 0.71 -8.10 21.66
CA LYS A 76 1.68 -7.01 21.46
C LYS A 76 2.25 -6.66 22.84
N LYS A 77 3.50 -7.04 23.13
CA LYS A 77 4.23 -6.49 24.27
C LYS A 77 4.27 -4.98 24.07
N GLN A 78 3.59 -4.25 24.96
CA GLN A 78 3.85 -2.84 25.15
C GLN A 78 5.30 -2.70 25.57
N GLU A 79 6.05 -1.99 24.75
CA GLU A 79 7.42 -1.59 25.00
C GLU A 79 7.34 -0.38 25.93
N ASP A 80 7.64 -0.59 27.22
CA ASP A 80 7.93 0.49 28.16
C ASP A 80 9.44 0.54 28.39
N LYS A 81 9.98 1.74 28.35
CA LYS A 81 11.42 2.04 28.39
C LYS A 81 11.93 1.93 29.82
N THR A 82 13.14 1.41 30.02
CA THR A 82 14.15 1.94 30.97
C THR A 82 15.52 1.30 30.72
N ASN A 83 16.54 2.17 30.70
CA ASN A 83 17.99 1.91 30.61
C ASN A 83 18.51 0.99 31.72
N ASP A 84 19.53 0.16 31.44
CA ASP A 84 20.91 0.41 31.90
C ASP A 84 21.90 -0.74 31.58
N LYS A 85 23.11 -0.32 31.22
CA LYS A 85 24.45 -0.92 31.41
C LYS A 85 24.89 -2.24 30.72
N ALA A 86 25.76 -2.03 29.73
CA ALA A 86 27.22 -2.28 29.71
C ALA A 86 27.83 -3.65 30.06
N SER A 87 28.80 -4.02 29.18
CA SER A 87 30.00 -4.86 29.39
C SER A 87 29.78 -6.37 29.56
N ASP A 88 30.63 -7.29 29.13
CA ASP A 88 31.85 -7.35 28.29
C ASP A 88 32.17 -8.86 28.16
N ALA A 89 32.87 -9.26 27.09
CA ALA A 89 33.83 -10.38 26.99
C ALA A 89 33.37 -11.82 27.34
N GLU A 90 33.98 -12.92 26.92
CA GLU A 90 34.87 -13.41 25.87
C GLU A 90 34.92 -14.93 26.08
N ALA A 91 35.25 -15.67 25.02
CA ALA A 91 35.84 -17.04 25.02
C ALA A 91 35.01 -18.20 25.64
N GLY A 92 34.98 -19.40 25.08
CA GLY A 92 35.67 -19.95 23.93
C GLY A 92 35.53 -21.48 23.96
N GLN A 93 35.86 -22.10 22.82
CA GLN A 93 36.34 -23.48 22.67
C GLN A 93 35.34 -24.64 22.93
N VAL A 94 35.34 -25.79 22.25
CA VAL A 94 36.17 -26.39 21.17
C VAL A 94 35.59 -27.80 20.87
N VAL A 95 35.74 -28.25 19.60
CA VAL A 95 35.79 -29.63 19.03
C VAL A 95 34.72 -30.68 19.42
N ASP A 96 34.38 -31.70 18.64
CA ASP A 96 34.97 -32.37 17.46
C ASP A 96 33.89 -33.25 16.78
N GLY A 97 34.16 -33.74 15.56
CA GLY A 97 33.61 -35.04 15.15
C GLY A 97 32.83 -35.18 13.84
N VAL A 98 33.54 -35.04 12.71
CA VAL A 98 33.56 -35.96 11.54
C VAL A 98 32.24 -36.37 10.85
N GLY A 99 32.06 -35.86 9.63
CA GLY A 99 32.07 -36.68 8.41
C GLY A 99 30.74 -37.22 7.86
N GLY A 100 30.27 -36.60 6.76
CA GLY A 100 29.39 -37.26 5.80
C GLY A 100 28.50 -36.32 4.97
N SER A 101 28.86 -36.11 3.70
CA SER A 101 28.07 -35.47 2.62
C SER A 101 28.03 -33.93 2.59
N SER A 102 29.16 -33.29 2.25
CA SER A 102 29.29 -31.82 2.30
C SER A 102 29.38 -31.09 0.96
N SER A 103 29.24 -31.77 -0.19
CA SER A 103 29.53 -31.12 -1.49
C SER A 103 28.29 -30.56 -2.20
N GLU A 104 27.12 -31.16 -2.05
CA GLU A 104 25.90 -30.71 -2.74
C GLU A 104 25.14 -29.63 -1.94
N GLN A 105 25.17 -29.70 -0.62
CA GLN A 105 24.50 -28.74 0.27
C GLN A 105 25.20 -27.38 0.33
N GLN A 106 26.53 -27.33 0.22
CA GLN A 106 27.28 -26.06 0.14
C GLN A 106 27.14 -25.37 -1.23
N GLN A 107 26.95 -26.14 -2.30
CA GLN A 107 26.78 -25.59 -3.65
C GLN A 107 25.36 -25.06 -3.86
N GLN A 108 24.35 -25.72 -3.29
CA GLN A 108 22.98 -25.19 -3.22
C GLN A 108 22.85 -24.00 -2.27
N SER A 109 23.57 -23.96 -1.14
CA SER A 109 23.50 -22.79 -0.23
C SER A 109 24.08 -21.52 -0.88
N MET A 110 25.20 -21.63 -1.61
CA MET A 110 25.77 -20.53 -2.40
C MET A 110 24.81 -20.04 -3.49
N ASP A 111 24.06 -20.95 -4.12
CA ASP A 111 23.05 -20.62 -5.12
C ASP A 111 21.87 -19.85 -4.48
N PHE A 112 21.32 -20.32 -3.36
CA PHE A 112 20.23 -19.61 -2.66
C PHE A 112 20.66 -18.26 -2.07
N ASP A 113 21.89 -18.14 -1.56
CA ASP A 113 22.43 -16.85 -1.09
C ASP A 113 22.56 -15.86 -2.24
N SER A 114 23.05 -16.31 -3.40
CA SER A 114 23.14 -15.47 -4.60
C SER A 114 21.76 -15.03 -5.11
N ILE A 115 20.76 -15.92 -5.08
CA ILE A 115 19.37 -15.62 -5.42
C ILE A 115 18.79 -14.57 -4.46
N ARG A 116 19.01 -14.72 -3.14
CA ARG A 116 18.58 -13.74 -2.13
C ARG A 116 19.21 -12.37 -2.36
N GLN A 117 20.52 -12.32 -2.60
CA GLN A 117 21.23 -11.07 -2.89
C GLN A 117 20.72 -10.41 -4.18
N GLN A 118 20.49 -11.19 -5.24
CA GLN A 118 19.94 -10.68 -6.49
C GLN A 118 18.53 -10.12 -6.31
N GLN A 119 17.66 -10.83 -5.58
CA GLN A 119 16.31 -10.34 -5.28
C GLN A 119 16.33 -9.06 -4.45
N GLN A 120 17.18 -8.98 -3.42
CA GLN A 120 17.34 -7.76 -2.63
C GLN A 120 17.79 -6.58 -3.51
N LYS A 121 18.81 -6.79 -4.35
CA LYS A 121 19.29 -5.75 -5.28
C LYS A 121 18.19 -5.28 -6.25
N LEU A 122 17.35 -6.19 -6.77
CA LEU A 122 16.23 -5.83 -7.63
C LEU A 122 15.16 -5.04 -6.88
N MET A 123 14.87 -5.40 -5.62
CA MET A 123 13.95 -4.65 -4.78
C MET A 123 14.47 -3.25 -4.47
N ASP A 124 15.76 -3.13 -4.11
CA ASP A 124 16.43 -1.86 -3.83
C ASP A 124 16.42 -0.97 -5.08
N GLN A 125 16.74 -1.53 -6.25
CA GLN A 125 16.68 -0.82 -7.52
C GLN A 125 15.26 -0.30 -7.79
N LYS A 126 14.23 -1.13 -7.60
CA LYS A 126 12.84 -0.71 -7.80
C LYS A 126 12.41 0.43 -6.86
N VAL A 127 12.93 0.44 -5.63
CA VAL A 127 12.70 1.54 -4.66
C VAL A 127 13.40 2.81 -5.14
N GLN A 128 14.64 2.71 -5.61
CA GLN A 128 15.39 3.85 -6.15
C GLN A 128 14.75 4.41 -7.42
N ASP A 129 14.32 3.55 -8.35
CA ASP A 129 13.65 3.97 -9.59
C ASP A 129 12.35 4.72 -9.27
N LYS A 130 11.55 4.21 -8.32
CA LYS A 130 10.35 4.92 -7.85
C LYS A 130 10.67 6.28 -7.27
N ARG A 131 11.72 6.38 -6.45
CA ARG A 131 12.17 7.67 -5.88
C ARG A 131 12.58 8.62 -7.00
N ALA A 132 13.43 8.19 -7.92
CA ALA A 132 13.91 9.01 -9.04
C ALA A 132 12.77 9.57 -9.90
N ILE A 133 11.74 8.75 -10.17
CA ILE A 133 10.54 9.18 -10.90
C ILE A 133 9.82 10.31 -10.15
N ALA A 134 9.63 10.20 -8.84
CA ALA A 134 8.96 11.23 -8.04
C ALA A 134 9.77 12.52 -7.93
N ILE A 135 11.10 12.40 -7.82
CA ILE A 135 12.01 13.56 -7.84
C ILE A 135 11.93 14.28 -9.18
N LYS A 136 12.04 13.56 -10.30
CA LYS A 136 11.92 14.15 -11.64
C LYS A 136 10.57 14.85 -11.83
N TYR A 137 9.48 14.20 -11.44
CA TYR A 137 8.14 14.79 -11.47
C TYR A 137 8.09 16.09 -10.65
N THR A 138 8.60 16.08 -9.42
CA THR A 138 8.65 17.26 -8.55
C THR A 138 9.44 18.39 -9.18
N GLN A 139 10.60 18.08 -9.76
CA GLN A 139 11.43 19.05 -10.48
C GLN A 139 10.67 19.69 -11.65
N GLN A 140 10.03 18.88 -12.50
CA GLN A 140 9.27 19.36 -13.64
C GLN A 140 8.09 20.25 -13.24
N GLN A 141 7.37 19.88 -12.19
CA GLN A 141 6.17 20.63 -11.75
C GLN A 141 6.53 21.93 -11.01
N PHE A 142 7.59 21.94 -10.21
CA PHE A 142 7.89 23.08 -9.33
C PHE A 142 8.97 24.03 -9.87
N ALA A 143 9.79 23.62 -10.84
CA ALA A 143 10.87 24.47 -11.36
C ALA A 143 10.44 25.90 -11.77
N PRO A 144 9.25 26.13 -12.37
CA PRO A 144 8.82 27.50 -12.71
C PRO A 144 8.36 28.35 -11.50
N TYR A 145 8.11 27.72 -10.34
CA TYR A 145 7.34 28.30 -9.25
C TYR A 145 8.12 28.44 -7.93
N VAL A 146 9.32 27.88 -7.85
CA VAL A 146 10.19 27.98 -6.66
C VAL A 146 11.61 28.37 -7.06
N SER A 147 12.44 28.77 -6.08
CA SER A 147 13.87 28.97 -6.32
C SER A 147 14.60 27.63 -6.46
N ASP A 148 15.75 27.60 -7.13
CA ASP A 148 16.58 26.38 -7.22
C ASP A 148 16.91 25.81 -5.84
N LYS A 149 17.18 26.69 -4.87
CA LYS A 149 17.44 26.31 -3.46
C LYS A 149 16.24 25.60 -2.85
N ASP A 150 15.04 26.13 -3.06
CA ASP A 150 13.82 25.54 -2.51
C ASP A 150 13.40 24.28 -3.28
N LEU A 151 13.71 24.19 -4.59
CA LEU A 151 13.50 22.98 -5.39
C LEU A 151 14.34 21.82 -4.88
N LEU A 152 15.62 22.08 -4.57
CA LEU A 152 16.53 21.08 -4.00
C LEU A 152 16.03 20.57 -2.65
N LYS A 153 15.60 21.47 -1.76
CA LYS A 153 14.99 21.08 -0.48
C LYS A 153 13.72 20.28 -0.66
N LEU A 154 12.84 20.69 -1.57
CA LEU A 154 11.60 19.96 -1.83
C LEU A 154 11.90 18.53 -2.31
N CYS A 155 12.92 18.37 -3.16
CA CYS A 155 13.41 17.04 -3.55
C CYS A 155 13.89 16.23 -2.33
N GLU A 156 14.73 16.80 -1.48
CA GLU A 156 15.20 16.17 -0.23
C GLU A 156 14.03 15.73 0.67
N TYR A 157 13.03 16.59 0.85
CA TYR A 157 11.83 16.26 1.64
C TYR A 157 11.04 15.10 1.02
N ILE A 158 10.96 15.01 -0.31
CA ILE A 158 10.36 13.86 -1.00
C ILE A 158 11.18 12.58 -0.78
N GLU A 159 12.50 12.66 -0.76
CA GLU A 159 13.35 11.50 -0.44
C GLU A 159 13.08 11.00 0.98
N LEU A 160 13.05 11.91 1.97
CA LEU A 160 12.72 11.59 3.36
C LEU A 160 11.32 10.97 3.48
N TYR A 161 10.32 11.56 2.83
CA TYR A 161 8.96 11.02 2.78
C TYR A 161 8.93 9.61 2.18
N SER A 162 9.61 9.40 1.06
CA SER A 162 9.68 8.08 0.38
C SER A 162 10.31 7.01 1.28
N ALA A 163 11.27 7.40 2.12
CA ALA A 163 11.96 6.54 3.06
C ALA A 163 11.23 6.38 4.40
N LYS A 164 10.07 7.03 4.58
CA LYS A 164 9.34 7.13 5.87
C LYS A 164 10.20 7.68 7.01
N LEU A 165 11.17 8.53 6.67
CA LEU A 165 11.99 9.20 7.66
C LEU A 165 11.28 10.45 8.17
N PRO A 166 11.45 10.81 9.45
CA PRO A 166 10.82 12.00 10.01
C PRO A 166 11.38 13.26 9.35
N LEU A 167 10.47 14.20 9.07
CA LEU A 167 10.80 15.56 8.63
C LEU A 167 11.13 16.41 9.86
N SER A 168 12.39 16.38 10.28
CA SER A 168 12.90 17.21 11.39
C SER A 168 13.40 18.56 10.85
N HIS A 169 12.96 19.67 11.44
CA HIS A 169 13.39 21.04 11.08
C HIS A 169 13.10 21.44 9.61
N VAL A 170 11.86 21.25 9.16
CA VAL A 170 11.43 21.68 7.82
C VAL A 170 11.44 23.20 7.69
N GLU A 171 12.20 23.70 6.72
CA GLU A 171 12.09 25.09 6.27
C GLU A 171 10.96 25.18 5.24
N PRO A 172 9.96 26.05 5.44
CA PRO A 172 8.85 26.17 4.50
C PRO A 172 9.33 26.57 3.10
N ILE A 173 8.80 25.89 2.09
CA ILE A 173 9.05 26.15 0.67
C ILE A 173 8.24 27.37 0.24
N ASN A 174 8.94 28.36 -0.33
CA ASN A 174 8.30 29.55 -0.86
C ASN A 174 7.90 29.32 -2.32
N ILE A 175 6.59 29.26 -2.56
CA ILE A 175 6.00 29.09 -3.89
C ILE A 175 5.53 30.42 -4.46
N LYS A 176 5.60 30.58 -5.78
CA LYS A 176 5.07 31.72 -6.53
C LYS A 176 4.09 31.22 -7.59
N GLY A 177 2.88 31.76 -7.61
CA GLY A 177 1.90 31.48 -8.67
C GLY A 177 1.12 30.16 -8.54
N LEU A 178 1.52 29.25 -7.64
CA LEU A 178 0.71 28.08 -7.29
C LEU A 178 -0.28 28.42 -6.18
N VAL A 179 -1.45 27.77 -6.22
CA VAL A 179 -2.50 27.88 -5.20
C VAL A 179 -2.61 26.59 -4.38
N ALA A 180 -3.36 26.63 -3.28
CA ALA A 180 -3.55 25.46 -2.41
C ALA A 180 -4.03 24.20 -3.17
N LEU A 181 -4.88 24.38 -4.18
CA LEU A 181 -5.38 23.30 -5.04
C LEU A 181 -4.24 22.54 -5.73
N ASP A 182 -3.24 23.25 -6.26
CA ASP A 182 -2.07 22.65 -6.91
C ASP A 182 -1.27 21.79 -5.93
N LEU A 183 -1.16 22.25 -4.68
CA LEU A 183 -0.45 21.54 -3.63
C LEU A 183 -1.21 20.30 -3.15
N PHE A 184 -2.54 20.34 -3.13
CA PHE A 184 -3.37 19.16 -2.89
C PHE A 184 -3.15 18.09 -3.95
N HIS A 185 -3.21 18.48 -5.24
CA HIS A 185 -2.96 17.57 -6.37
C HIS A 185 -1.55 17.00 -6.35
N PHE A 186 -0.56 17.83 -6.05
CA PHE A 186 0.81 17.40 -5.88
C PHE A 186 0.91 16.34 -4.76
N GLY A 187 0.39 16.63 -3.57
CA GLY A 187 0.41 15.69 -2.46
C GLY A 187 -0.27 14.37 -2.80
N TRP A 188 -1.44 14.42 -3.45
CA TRP A 188 -2.11 13.19 -3.88
C TRP A 188 -1.26 12.37 -4.84
N SER A 189 -0.64 13.02 -5.83
CA SER A 189 0.18 12.35 -6.85
C SER A 189 1.40 11.67 -6.21
N ILE A 190 2.07 12.35 -5.29
CA ILE A 190 3.19 11.78 -4.52
C ILE A 190 2.73 10.60 -3.64
N TRP A 191 1.65 10.77 -2.88
CA TRP A 191 1.12 9.71 -2.02
C TRP A 191 0.69 8.48 -2.83
N ASN A 192 0.00 8.69 -3.96
CA ASN A 192 -0.50 7.61 -4.80
C ASN A 192 0.64 6.85 -5.52
N HIS A 193 1.76 7.52 -5.81
CA HIS A 193 2.94 6.88 -6.42
C HIS A 193 3.68 5.95 -5.45
N PHE A 194 3.93 6.44 -4.24
CA PHE A 194 4.69 5.68 -3.23
C PHE A 194 3.82 4.66 -2.49
N ARG A 195 2.59 5.04 -2.11
CA ARG A 195 1.67 4.27 -1.26
C ARG A 195 2.35 3.72 0.01
N VAL A 196 3.33 4.45 0.53
CA VAL A 196 4.14 4.03 1.69
C VAL A 196 3.40 4.25 3.01
N GLY A 197 2.46 5.19 3.09
CA GLY A 197 1.76 5.55 4.34
C GLY A 197 0.29 5.89 4.16
N LYS A 198 -0.35 6.32 5.25
CA LYS A 198 -1.72 6.84 5.23
C LYS A 198 -1.76 8.23 4.56
N GLN A 199 -2.93 8.63 4.09
CA GLN A 199 -3.12 9.99 3.55
C GLN A 199 -2.89 11.08 4.60
N ASP A 200 -3.03 10.78 5.90
CA ASP A 200 -2.70 11.73 6.97
C ASP A 200 -1.20 12.08 6.97
N GLU A 201 -0.31 11.14 6.61
CA GLU A 201 1.13 11.38 6.56
C GLU A 201 1.51 12.36 5.44
N ILE A 202 0.92 12.21 4.25
CA ILE A 202 1.16 13.19 3.16
C ILE A 202 0.51 14.54 3.48
N SER A 203 -0.63 14.55 4.18
CA SER A 203 -1.29 15.79 4.58
C SER A 203 -0.45 16.56 5.60
N GLN A 204 0.19 15.85 6.53
CA GLN A 204 1.14 16.43 7.46
C GLN A 204 2.41 16.93 6.75
N PHE A 205 2.95 16.14 5.81
CA PHE A 205 4.04 16.58 4.94
C PHE A 205 3.71 17.90 4.25
N LEU A 206 2.54 18.00 3.59
CA LEU A 206 2.12 19.23 2.91
C LEU A 206 2.02 20.42 3.87
N LYS A 207 1.43 20.21 5.06
CA LYS A 207 1.30 21.26 6.07
C LYS A 207 2.65 21.78 6.56
N GLN A 208 3.65 20.91 6.70
CA GLN A 208 5.00 21.29 7.13
C GLN A 208 5.79 21.97 6.00
N VAL A 209 5.82 21.35 4.83
CA VAL A 209 6.62 21.79 3.68
C VAL A 209 6.07 23.09 3.08
N PHE A 210 4.75 23.23 3.00
CA PHE A 210 4.08 24.42 2.48
C PHE A 210 3.37 25.21 3.58
N ALA A 211 4.03 25.36 4.73
CA ALA A 211 3.46 25.97 5.94
C ALA A 211 2.88 27.37 5.72
N THR A 212 3.46 28.16 4.81
CA THR A 212 2.92 29.49 4.45
C THR A 212 1.52 29.39 3.82
N THR A 213 1.29 28.37 2.98
CA THR A 213 0.01 28.16 2.29
C THR A 213 -1.02 27.51 3.19
N PHE A 214 -0.60 26.58 4.05
CA PHE A 214 -1.48 25.79 4.92
C PHE A 214 -1.47 26.22 6.39
N LYS A 215 -1.05 27.46 6.66
CA LYS A 215 -0.91 28.00 8.02
C LYS A 215 -2.18 27.78 8.85
N ASP A 216 -3.32 28.17 8.28
CA ASP A 216 -4.63 28.15 8.94
C ASP A 216 -5.51 26.96 8.51
N VAL A 217 -4.94 25.99 7.77
CA VAL A 217 -5.68 24.82 7.26
C VAL A 217 -5.38 23.59 8.11
N GLU A 218 -6.40 22.96 8.67
CA GLU A 218 -6.22 21.73 9.45
C GLU A 218 -5.75 20.56 8.58
N VAL A 219 -4.95 19.64 9.15
CA VAL A 219 -4.44 18.45 8.45
C VAL A 219 -5.59 17.59 7.89
N GLY A 220 -6.70 17.48 8.65
CA GLY A 220 -7.89 16.76 8.19
C GLY A 220 -8.54 17.38 6.95
N SER A 221 -8.53 18.72 6.87
CA SER A 221 -9.00 19.45 5.69
C SER A 221 -8.07 19.24 4.49
N ILE A 222 -6.75 19.30 4.69
CA ILE A 222 -5.79 18.98 3.62
C ILE A 222 -6.06 17.58 3.06
N LYS A 223 -6.31 16.59 3.94
CA LYS A 223 -6.61 15.22 3.53
C LYS A 223 -7.86 15.13 2.65
N SER A 224 -8.96 15.79 3.05
CA SER A 224 -10.22 15.68 2.31
C SER A 224 -10.13 16.31 0.92
N HIS A 225 -9.29 17.34 0.74
CA HIS A 225 -9.18 18.11 -0.51
C HIS A 225 -8.07 17.59 -1.45
N LEU A 226 -7.35 16.51 -1.11
CA LEU A 226 -6.26 15.96 -1.94
C LEU A 226 -6.67 15.68 -3.40
N ARG A 227 -7.95 15.40 -3.66
CA ARG A 227 -8.51 15.08 -4.99
C ARG A 227 -9.60 16.04 -5.46
N ASP A 228 -9.71 17.20 -4.84
CA ASP A 228 -10.75 18.15 -5.22
C ASP A 228 -10.52 18.64 -6.65
N ASP A 229 -11.60 18.86 -7.40
CA ASP A 229 -11.51 19.48 -8.72
C ASP A 229 -10.40 18.91 -9.63
N GLU A 230 -10.34 17.57 -9.79
CA GLU A 230 -9.25 16.83 -10.48
C GLU A 230 -8.86 17.35 -11.89
N LYS A 231 -9.73 18.14 -12.53
CA LYS A 231 -9.54 18.74 -13.87
C LYS A 231 -9.06 20.19 -13.86
N LYS A 232 -8.86 20.79 -12.68
CA LYS A 232 -8.40 22.18 -12.51
C LYS A 232 -6.99 22.21 -11.93
N GLY A 233 -6.44 23.41 -11.78
CA GLY A 233 -5.09 23.63 -11.26
C GLY A 233 -4.03 23.66 -12.35
N THR A 234 -2.93 24.32 -12.02
CA THR A 234 -1.68 24.37 -12.78
C THR A 234 -0.94 23.04 -12.68
N ILE A 235 -0.94 22.41 -11.50
CA ILE A 235 -0.40 21.06 -11.30
C ILE A 235 -1.55 20.05 -11.37
N PRO A 236 -1.63 19.23 -12.42
CA PRO A 236 -2.71 18.26 -12.56
C PRO A 236 -2.49 17.04 -11.66
N ILE A 237 -3.58 16.32 -11.39
CA ILE A 237 -3.51 15.02 -10.73
C ILE A 237 -2.90 13.99 -11.67
N VAL A 238 -1.83 13.32 -11.22
CA VAL A 238 -1.16 12.27 -11.98
C VAL A 238 -1.37 10.91 -11.28
N GLN A 239 -2.13 10.01 -11.92
CA GLN A 239 -2.41 8.67 -11.38
C GLN A 239 -1.20 7.73 -11.39
N SER A 240 -0.24 7.97 -12.28
CA SER A 240 0.98 7.18 -12.43
C SER A 240 2.09 8.12 -12.87
N LEU A 241 3.05 8.38 -11.97
CA LEU A 241 4.18 9.25 -12.29
C LEU A 241 5.09 8.60 -13.35
N SER A 242 5.07 7.28 -13.48
CA SER A 242 5.80 6.54 -14.51
C SER A 242 5.27 6.83 -15.91
N ASP A 243 3.95 6.97 -16.08
CA ASP A 243 3.32 7.20 -17.38
C ASP A 243 3.43 8.67 -17.81
N HIS A 244 3.54 9.58 -16.84
CA HIS A 244 3.75 11.02 -17.07
C HIS A 244 5.06 11.33 -17.81
N GLN A 245 6.05 10.42 -17.74
CA GLN A 245 7.33 10.57 -18.45
C GLN A 245 7.22 10.38 -19.97
N ILE A 246 6.10 9.84 -20.47
CA ILE A 246 5.89 9.51 -21.89
C ILE A 246 5.26 10.68 -22.66
N THR A 247 4.77 11.70 -21.96
CA THR A 247 4.06 12.83 -22.58
C THR A 247 4.99 14.03 -22.75
N GLU A 248 6.02 13.87 -23.59
CA GLU A 248 6.75 14.96 -24.25
C GLU A 248 6.62 14.79 -25.77
#